data_AF-A0A969HGR5-F1
#
_entry.id   AF-A0A969HGR5-F1
#
_cell.length_a   1.000
_cell.length_b   1.000
_cell.length_c   1.000
_cell.angle_alpha   90.00
_cell.angle_beta   90.00
_cell.angle_gamma   90.00
#
_symmetry.space_group_name_H-M   'P 1'
#
loop_
_entity.id
_entity.type
_entity.pdbx_description
1 polymer ?
#
loop_
_entity_poly.entity_id
_entity_poly.type
_entity_poly.pdbx_seq_one_letter_code
_entity_poly.pdbx_strand_id
1 'polypeptide(L)'
;MIEKENKNLIAALHPYKEELDLDDEQRLDWLQDNVEGGFVNIKHLKLEFEEALSDSNFDWLNFAKSNSLLLSPSSYKNQEIANYVKSVLIDFLYPNEVLTKGQIYQLQTDVVTILKKYSKNDGWMFSYDLYDTLKENEQYRDLEYFNLWKLNFYNSDIERKPIEGKYQEIGYLRYKGSQA
;
A
#
# COMPACT_ATOMS: atom_id res chain seq x y z
N MET A 1 -7.85 25.94 -15.95
CA MET A 1 -7.34 25.18 -14.80
C MET A 1 -5.86 25.03 -15.02
N ILE A 2 -5.04 25.56 -14.11
CA ILE A 2 -3.63 25.18 -14.07
C ILE A 2 -3.66 23.73 -13.61
N GLU A 3 -3.21 22.78 -14.44
CA GLU A 3 -2.85 21.45 -13.93
C GLU A 3 -1.88 21.69 -12.78
N LYS A 4 -2.31 21.42 -11.55
CA LYS A 4 -1.42 21.47 -10.40
C LYS A 4 -0.40 20.38 -10.66
N GLU A 5 0.77 20.76 -11.14
CA GLU A 5 1.80 19.78 -11.49
C GLU A 5 2.28 19.16 -10.18
N ASN A 6 1.89 17.91 -9.94
CA ASN A 6 2.30 17.08 -8.80
C ASN A 6 3.79 16.70 -8.91
N LYS A 7 4.67 17.68 -9.11
CA LYS A 7 6.08 17.48 -9.48
C LYS A 7 6.85 16.75 -8.40
N ASN A 8 6.59 17.08 -7.13
CA ASN A 8 7.29 16.45 -6.02
C ASN A 8 6.80 15.02 -5.84
N LEU A 9 5.49 14.78 -5.98
CA LEU A 9 4.91 13.44 -5.97
C LEU A 9 5.46 12.57 -7.10
N ILE A 10 5.52 13.10 -8.33
CA ILE A 10 6.07 12.39 -9.50
C ILE A 10 7.55 12.05 -9.27
N ALA A 11 8.35 13.03 -8.81
CA ALA A 11 9.76 12.81 -8.53
C ALA A 11 9.96 11.79 -7.40
N ALA A 12 9.17 11.87 -6.33
CA ALA A 12 9.25 10.94 -5.20
C ALA A 12 8.85 9.50 -5.56
N LEU A 13 7.94 9.34 -6.52
CA LEU A 13 7.50 8.03 -7.02
C LEU A 13 8.43 7.44 -8.09
N HIS A 14 9.41 8.19 -8.58
CA HIS A 14 10.34 7.72 -9.61
C HIS A 14 11.05 6.40 -9.25
N PRO A 15 11.66 6.21 -8.06
CA PRO A 15 12.35 4.96 -7.73
C PRO A 15 11.40 3.76 -7.58
N TYR A 16 10.10 4.03 -7.42
CA TYR A 16 9.06 3.02 -7.26
C TYR A 16 8.41 2.60 -8.58
N LYS A 17 8.90 3.06 -9.74
CA LYS A 17 8.39 2.56 -11.03
C LYS A 17 8.64 1.06 -11.15
N GLU A 18 7.62 0.30 -11.56
CA GLU A 18 7.71 -1.18 -11.71
C GLU A 18 8.80 -1.63 -12.69
N GLU A 19 9.21 -0.78 -13.63
CA GLU A 19 10.30 -1.08 -14.58
C GLU A 19 11.69 -1.03 -13.95
N LEU A 20 11.84 -0.39 -12.78
CA LEU A 20 13.10 -0.28 -12.08
C LEU A 20 13.28 -1.49 -11.17
N ASP A 21 14.31 -2.29 -11.46
CA ASP A 21 14.73 -3.42 -10.64
C ASP A 21 15.55 -2.94 -9.43
N LEU A 22 14.88 -2.16 -8.57
CA LEU A 22 15.44 -1.65 -7.31
C LEU A 22 14.80 -2.38 -6.13
N ASP A 23 15.61 -2.70 -5.13
CA ASP A 23 15.12 -3.16 -3.83
C ASP A 23 14.61 -1.99 -2.96
N ASP A 24 14.00 -2.30 -1.83
CA ASP A 24 13.37 -1.30 -0.96
C ASP A 24 14.40 -0.35 -0.31
N GLU A 25 15.62 -0.81 -0.02
CA GLU A 25 16.69 0.02 0.54
C GLU A 25 17.16 1.04 -0.51
N GLN A 26 17.42 0.58 -1.74
CA GLN A 26 17.79 1.43 -2.87
C GLN A 26 16.73 2.48 -3.19
N ARG A 27 15.44 2.12 -3.11
CA ARG A 27 14.33 3.04 -3.35
C ARG A 27 14.28 4.15 -2.31
N LEU A 28 14.44 3.79 -1.04
CA LEU A 28 14.43 4.73 0.08
C LEU A 28 15.64 5.65 0.04
N ASP A 29 16.84 5.11 -0.18
CA ASP A 29 18.07 5.89 -0.32
C ASP A 29 17.95 6.90 -1.45
N TRP A 30 17.43 6.49 -2.61
CA TRP A 30 17.21 7.41 -3.74
C TRP A 30 16.26 8.55 -3.36
N LEU A 31 15.15 8.25 -2.70
CA LEU A 31 14.18 9.26 -2.29
C LEU A 31 14.79 10.22 -1.27
N GLN A 32 15.55 9.69 -0.31
CA GLN A 32 16.26 10.49 0.69
C GLN A 32 17.28 11.43 0.05
N ASP A 33 18.13 10.93 -0.85
CA ASP A 33 19.13 11.72 -1.58
C ASP A 33 18.47 12.86 -2.38
N ASN A 34 17.32 12.61 -2.99
CA ASN A 34 16.59 13.62 -3.76
C ASN A 34 15.96 14.70 -2.87
N VAL A 35 15.54 14.35 -1.65
CA VAL A 35 15.08 15.33 -0.66
C VAL A 35 16.24 16.15 -0.12
N GLU A 36 17.34 15.50 0.26
CA GLU A 36 18.54 16.18 0.79
C GLU A 36 19.19 17.09 -0.25
N GLY A 37 19.22 16.65 -1.52
CA GLY A 37 19.70 17.43 -2.67
C GLY A 37 18.75 18.55 -3.12
N GLY A 38 17.54 18.64 -2.55
CA GLY A 38 16.55 19.68 -2.87
C GLY A 38 15.79 19.48 -4.19
N PHE A 39 15.92 18.32 -4.83
CA PHE A 39 15.15 17.94 -6.02
C PHE A 39 13.68 17.63 -5.67
N VAL A 40 13.44 17.13 -4.46
CA VAL A 40 12.11 16.91 -3.89
C VAL A 40 11.94 17.80 -2.67
N ASN A 41 10.98 18.72 -2.72
CA ASN A 41 10.62 19.53 -1.57
C ASN A 41 9.65 18.75 -0.66
N ILE A 42 10.11 18.33 0.52
CA ILE A 42 9.32 17.50 1.44
C ILE A 42 7.97 18.12 1.85
N LYS A 43 7.90 19.46 1.98
CA LYS A 43 6.65 20.13 2.37
C LYS A 43 5.63 20.11 1.23
N HIS A 44 6.09 20.36 0.00
CA HIS A 44 5.23 20.25 -1.18
C HIS A 44 4.85 18.80 -1.48
N LEU A 45 5.76 17.85 -1.30
CA LEU A 45 5.45 16.42 -1.43
C LEU A 45 4.30 16.00 -0.52
N LYS A 46 4.34 16.38 0.77
CA LYS A 46 3.24 16.10 1.72
C LYS A 46 1.91 16.67 1.24
N LEU A 47 1.92 17.94 0.81
CA LEU A 47 0.71 18.61 0.34
C LEU A 47 0.15 17.96 -0.93
N GLU A 48 0.99 17.71 -1.93
CA GLU A 48 0.60 17.05 -3.18
C GLU A 48 0.06 15.63 -2.92
N PHE A 49 0.69 14.89 -2.01
CA PHE A 49 0.28 13.55 -1.61
C PHE A 49 -1.08 13.54 -0.89
N GLU A 50 -1.27 14.39 0.11
CA GLU A 50 -2.53 14.50 0.86
C GLU A 50 -3.68 14.98 -0.03
N GLU A 51 -3.44 15.98 -0.88
CA GLU A 51 -4.43 16.49 -1.83
C GLU A 51 -4.84 15.40 -2.84
N ALA A 52 -3.88 14.67 -3.41
CA ALA A 52 -4.17 13.59 -4.36
C ALA A 52 -4.94 12.43 -3.71
N LEU A 53 -4.64 12.07 -2.46
CA LEU A 53 -5.32 11.00 -1.73
C LEU A 53 -6.74 11.39 -1.27
N SER A 54 -6.98 12.67 -0.99
CA SER A 54 -8.27 13.16 -0.51
C SER A 54 -9.23 13.58 -1.63
N ASP A 55 -8.73 13.84 -2.84
CA ASP A 55 -9.54 14.14 -4.01
C ASP A 55 -10.18 12.86 -4.59
N SER A 56 -11.49 12.72 -4.39
CA SER A 56 -12.28 11.59 -4.92
C SER A 56 -12.34 11.53 -6.45
N ASN A 57 -11.97 12.62 -7.13
CA ASN A 57 -11.90 12.70 -8.59
C ASN A 57 -10.47 12.55 -9.13
N PHE A 58 -9.47 12.32 -8.26
CA PHE A 58 -8.10 12.13 -8.71
C PHE A 58 -8.00 10.85 -9.55
N ASP A 59 -7.57 11.02 -10.80
CA ASP A 59 -7.42 9.94 -11.76
C ASP A 59 -6.03 9.28 -11.62
N TRP A 60 -5.89 8.44 -10.59
CA TRP A 60 -4.70 7.64 -10.33
C TRP A 60 -4.31 6.75 -11.52
N LEU A 61 -5.28 6.27 -12.29
CA LEU A 61 -5.03 5.48 -13.48
C LEU A 61 -4.28 6.30 -14.55
N ASN A 62 -4.79 7.48 -14.89
CA ASN A 62 -4.12 8.36 -15.84
C ASN A 62 -2.80 8.90 -15.27
N PHE A 63 -2.74 9.20 -13.98
CA PHE A 63 -1.50 9.59 -13.32
C PHE A 63 -0.42 8.50 -13.46
N ALA A 64 -0.73 7.24 -13.17
CA ALA A 64 0.22 6.14 -13.30
C ALA A 64 0.65 5.89 -14.75
N LYS A 65 -0.26 6.05 -15.72
CA LYS A 65 0.05 5.96 -17.15
C LYS A 65 1.00 7.06 -17.60
N SER A 66 0.65 8.31 -17.34
CA SER A 66 1.42 9.48 -17.79
C SER A 66 2.83 9.52 -17.22
N ASN A 67 3.02 8.92 -16.03
CA ASN A 67 4.31 8.92 -15.34
C ASN A 67 5.05 7.57 -15.40
N SER A 68 4.50 6.58 -16.12
CA SER A 68 5.07 5.22 -16.23
C SER A 68 5.35 4.58 -14.87
N LEU A 69 4.44 4.78 -13.91
CA LEU A 69 4.59 4.23 -12.56
C LEU A 69 4.45 2.70 -12.55
N LEU A 70 3.51 2.18 -13.34
CA LEU A 70 3.21 0.74 -13.43
C LEU A 70 3.38 0.29 -14.88
N LEU A 71 3.83 -0.95 -15.10
CA LEU A 71 4.00 -1.56 -16.42
C LEU A 71 2.67 -1.77 -17.15
N SER A 72 1.59 -2.03 -16.41
CA SER A 72 0.24 -2.22 -16.96
C SER A 72 -0.82 -1.53 -16.11
N PRO A 73 -0.88 -0.18 -16.08
CA PRO A 73 -1.77 0.56 -15.19
C PRO A 73 -3.26 0.20 -15.39
N SER A 74 -3.68 -0.09 -16.62
CA SER A 74 -5.07 -0.47 -16.94
C SER A 74 -5.52 -1.79 -16.31
N SER A 75 -4.59 -2.60 -15.80
CA SER A 75 -4.88 -3.81 -15.03
C SER A 75 -5.22 -3.51 -13.56
N TYR A 76 -5.10 -2.25 -13.14
CA TYR A 76 -5.37 -1.78 -11.78
C TYR A 76 -6.60 -0.89 -11.76
N LYS A 77 -7.39 -1.02 -10.69
CA LYS A 77 -8.43 -0.05 -10.34
C LYS A 77 -7.75 1.20 -9.76
N ASN A 78 -8.40 2.35 -9.93
CA ASN A 78 -7.94 3.64 -9.41
C ASN A 78 -7.53 3.56 -7.92
N GLN A 79 -8.35 2.92 -7.10
CA GLN A 79 -8.09 2.74 -5.68
C GLN A 79 -6.86 1.87 -5.38
N GLU A 80 -6.58 0.86 -6.20
CA GLU A 80 -5.39 0.01 -6.00
C GLU A 80 -4.11 0.81 -6.23
N ILE A 81 -4.09 1.69 -7.24
CA ILE A 81 -2.96 2.57 -7.53
C ILE A 81 -2.78 3.61 -6.42
N ALA A 82 -3.87 4.21 -5.95
CA ALA A 82 -3.85 5.14 -4.82
C ALA A 82 -3.24 4.49 -3.57
N ASN A 83 -3.64 3.26 -3.28
CA ASN A 83 -3.13 2.53 -2.14
C ASN A 83 -1.65 2.19 -2.31
N TYR A 84 -1.23 1.75 -3.50
CA TYR A 84 0.18 1.52 -3.81
C TYR A 84 1.04 2.76 -3.60
N VAL A 85 0.61 3.91 -4.13
CA VAL A 85 1.30 5.19 -3.89
C VAL A 85 1.35 5.53 -2.40
N LYS A 86 0.25 5.26 -1.67
CA LYS A 86 0.19 5.46 -0.22
C LYS A 86 1.21 4.57 0.49
N SER A 87 1.31 3.28 0.17
CA SER A 87 2.21 2.37 0.89
C SER A 87 3.68 2.69 0.71
N VAL A 88 4.08 3.12 -0.48
CA VAL A 88 5.49 3.39 -0.76
C VAL A 88 5.96 4.74 -0.22
N LEU A 89 5.07 5.71 -0.01
CA LEU A 89 5.43 7.05 0.47
C LEU A 89 5.08 7.35 1.93
N ILE A 90 4.06 6.69 2.51
CA ILE A 90 3.54 7.08 3.83
C ILE A 90 4.59 6.97 4.94
N ASP A 91 5.42 5.93 4.93
CA ASP A 91 6.44 5.71 5.98
C ASP A 91 7.55 6.76 5.92
N PHE A 92 7.89 7.18 4.70
CA PHE A 92 8.84 8.25 4.48
C PHE A 92 8.27 9.62 4.93
N LEU A 93 7.00 9.89 4.64
CA LEU A 93 6.37 11.17 4.93
C LEU A 93 5.91 11.30 6.39
N TYR A 94 5.46 10.21 7.00
CA TYR A 94 4.84 10.18 8.33
C TYR A 94 5.39 9.01 9.17
N PRO A 95 6.70 9.00 9.48
CA PRO A 95 7.33 7.90 10.21
C PRO A 95 6.74 7.68 11.61
N ASN A 96 6.09 8.69 12.20
CA ASN A 96 5.44 8.58 13.51
C ASN A 96 4.03 7.96 13.46
N GLU A 97 3.42 7.85 12.29
CA GLU A 97 2.11 7.21 12.08
C GLU A 97 2.25 5.69 11.84
N VAL A 98 3.48 5.20 11.88
CA VAL A 98 3.82 3.79 11.64
C VAL A 98 3.49 2.95 12.87
N LEU A 99 2.81 1.82 12.65
CA LEU A 99 2.58 0.81 13.68
C LEU A 99 3.92 0.29 14.23
N THR A 100 4.03 0.24 15.56
CA THR A 100 5.14 -0.43 16.26
C THR A 100 5.15 -1.93 15.94
N LYS A 101 6.30 -2.59 16.18
CA LYS A 101 6.42 -4.05 16.01
C LYS A 101 5.36 -4.83 16.81
N GLY A 102 5.03 -4.36 18.02
CA GLY A 102 3.99 -4.97 18.84
C GLY A 102 2.59 -4.82 18.23
N GLN A 103 2.28 -3.64 17.67
CA GLN A 103 1.01 -3.41 16.97
C GLN A 103 0.90 -4.24 15.69
N ILE A 104 1.99 -4.39 14.93
CA ILE A 104 2.02 -5.26 13.74
C ILE A 104 1.75 -6.71 14.12
N TYR A 105 2.37 -7.21 15.21
CA TYR A 105 2.14 -8.56 15.70
C TYR A 105 0.68 -8.78 16.15
N GLN A 106 0.10 -7.81 16.85
CA GLN A 106 -1.30 -7.88 17.26
C GLN A 106 -2.24 -7.87 16.04
N LEU A 107 -2.00 -6.97 15.08
CA LEU A 107 -2.76 -6.89 13.84
C LEU A 107 -2.70 -8.22 13.06
N GLN A 108 -1.52 -8.83 12.96
CA GLN A 108 -1.34 -10.14 12.34
C GLN A 108 -2.16 -11.23 13.04
N THR A 109 -2.17 -11.23 14.38
CA THR A 109 -2.97 -12.19 15.18
C THR A 109 -4.47 -12.03 14.91
N ASP A 110 -4.94 -10.79 14.82
CA ASP A 110 -6.36 -10.50 14.58
C ASP A 110 -6.76 -10.84 13.15
N VAL A 111 -5.90 -10.57 12.16
CA VAL A 111 -6.08 -11.03 10.78
C VAL A 111 -6.23 -12.55 10.72
N VAL A 112 -5.33 -13.30 11.36
CA VAL A 112 -5.43 -14.77 11.45
C VAL A 112 -6.78 -15.19 12.04
N THR A 113 -7.21 -14.52 13.10
CA THR A 113 -8.46 -14.82 13.81
C THR A 113 -9.70 -14.57 12.93
N ILE A 114 -9.71 -13.48 12.17
CA ILE A 114 -10.79 -13.18 11.22
C ILE A 114 -10.81 -14.25 10.12
N LEU A 115 -9.69 -14.46 9.44
CA LEU A 115 -9.62 -15.42 8.33
C LEU A 115 -9.95 -16.85 8.76
N LYS A 116 -9.59 -17.26 9.98
CA LYS A 116 -10.01 -18.55 10.58
C LYS A 116 -11.52 -18.74 10.58
N LYS A 117 -12.30 -17.69 10.84
CA LYS A 117 -13.77 -17.76 10.84
C LYS A 117 -14.33 -17.99 9.43
N TYR A 118 -13.64 -17.49 8.41
CA TYR A 118 -14.02 -17.63 7.00
C TYR A 118 -13.57 -18.96 6.37
N SER A 119 -12.59 -19.65 6.98
CA SER A 119 -12.02 -20.91 6.45
C SER A 119 -13.02 -22.03 6.14
N LYS A 120 -14.23 -22.02 6.72
CA LYS A 120 -15.26 -23.05 6.51
C LYS A 120 -15.98 -22.99 5.14
N ASN A 121 -15.82 -21.92 4.36
CA ASN A 121 -16.54 -21.67 3.09
C ASN A 121 -15.59 -21.32 1.92
N ASP A 122 -14.60 -22.15 1.59
CA ASP A 122 -13.53 -21.90 0.58
C ASP A 122 -12.52 -20.78 0.98
N GLY A 123 -12.87 -19.95 1.96
CA GLY A 123 -11.93 -19.30 2.89
C GLY A 123 -11.19 -18.06 2.39
N TRP A 124 -11.31 -17.73 1.10
CA TRP A 124 -10.72 -16.51 0.53
C TRP A 124 -11.55 -15.28 0.82
N MET A 125 -10.88 -14.22 1.27
CA MET A 125 -11.42 -12.90 1.55
C MET A 125 -10.57 -11.87 0.82
N PHE A 126 -11.19 -10.85 0.22
CA PHE A 126 -10.41 -9.73 -0.31
C PHE A 126 -9.75 -8.99 0.86
N SER A 127 -8.51 -8.55 0.66
CA SER A 127 -7.81 -7.68 1.61
C SER A 127 -8.61 -6.43 2.00
N TYR A 128 -9.39 -5.86 1.08
CA TYR A 128 -10.34 -4.77 1.34
C TYR A 128 -11.43 -5.17 2.34
N ASP A 129 -12.11 -6.29 2.11
CA ASP A 129 -13.15 -6.78 3.03
C ASP A 129 -12.57 -7.11 4.41
N LEU A 130 -11.34 -7.64 4.45
CA LEU A 130 -10.61 -7.88 5.71
C LEU A 130 -10.33 -6.57 6.45
N TYR A 131 -9.90 -5.55 5.74
CA TYR A 131 -9.66 -4.23 6.31
C TYR A 131 -10.93 -3.61 6.88
N ASP A 132 -12.01 -3.63 6.10
CA ASP A 132 -13.30 -3.10 6.53
C ASP A 132 -13.79 -3.87 7.76
N THR A 133 -13.61 -5.19 7.80
CA THR A 133 -13.91 -6.03 8.98
C THR A 133 -13.06 -5.63 10.19
N LEU A 134 -11.77 -5.34 10.01
CA LEU A 134 -10.89 -4.90 11.11
C LEU A 134 -11.33 -3.55 11.67
N LYS A 135 -11.73 -2.61 10.80
CA LYS A 135 -12.21 -1.26 11.15
C LYS A 135 -13.48 -1.26 12.00
N GLU A 136 -14.27 -2.34 11.99
CA GLU A 136 -15.42 -2.50 12.89
C GLU A 136 -15.00 -2.55 14.38
N ASN A 137 -13.76 -2.92 14.67
CA ASN A 137 -13.21 -2.91 16.01
C ASN A 137 -12.62 -1.54 16.37
N GLU A 138 -13.04 -0.97 17.51
CA GLU A 138 -12.62 0.36 17.95
C GLU A 138 -11.09 0.49 18.09
N GLN A 139 -10.37 -0.58 18.45
CA GLN A 139 -8.91 -0.56 18.55
C GLN A 139 -8.21 -0.30 17.19
N TYR A 140 -8.93 -0.52 16.09
CA TYR A 140 -8.47 -0.32 14.72
C TYR A 140 -9.15 0.86 14.04
N ARG A 141 -9.84 1.75 14.77
CA ARG A 141 -10.49 2.92 14.18
C ARG A 141 -9.53 3.75 13.31
N ASP A 142 -8.28 3.87 13.72
CA ASP A 142 -7.23 4.63 13.01
C ASP A 142 -6.30 3.73 12.18
N LEU A 143 -6.63 2.44 12.02
CA LEU A 143 -5.85 1.51 11.20
C LEU A 143 -5.90 1.96 9.73
N GLU A 144 -4.77 2.27 9.12
CA GLU A 144 -4.74 2.54 7.68
C GLU A 144 -4.59 1.26 6.85
N TYR A 145 -5.21 1.20 5.66
CA TYR A 145 -5.27 -0.02 4.82
C TYR A 145 -3.90 -0.60 4.49
N PHE A 146 -2.93 0.26 4.13
CA PHE A 146 -1.57 -0.16 3.76
C PHE A 146 -0.85 -0.89 4.90
N ASN A 147 -1.26 -0.73 6.17
CA ASN A 147 -0.68 -1.48 7.28
C ASN A 147 -0.89 -2.98 7.13
N LEU A 148 -1.91 -3.43 6.39
CA LEU A 148 -2.06 -4.84 6.04
C LEU A 148 -0.92 -5.37 5.15
N TRP A 149 -0.30 -4.51 4.35
CA TRP A 149 0.80 -4.88 3.47
C TRP A 149 2.14 -5.02 4.18
N LYS A 150 2.28 -4.34 5.32
CA LYS A 150 3.42 -4.52 6.24
C LYS A 150 3.43 -5.87 6.94
N LEU A 151 2.30 -6.58 6.97
CA LEU A 151 2.21 -7.88 7.61
C LEU A 151 3.04 -8.89 6.83
N ASN A 152 3.97 -9.57 7.50
CA ASN A 152 4.75 -10.63 6.91
C ASN A 152 4.09 -11.99 7.19
N PHE A 153 3.62 -12.65 6.13
CA PHE A 153 2.94 -13.95 6.21
C PHE A 153 3.81 -15.15 5.82
N TYR A 154 5.12 -14.97 5.57
CA TYR A 154 6.01 -16.03 5.04
C TYR A 154 6.12 -17.31 5.89
N ASN A 155 5.73 -17.26 7.17
CA ASN A 155 5.68 -18.44 8.05
C ASN A 155 4.35 -18.53 8.81
N SER A 156 3.27 -18.02 8.22
CA SER A 156 1.94 -18.08 8.80
C SER A 156 1.05 -19.00 7.98
N ASP A 157 -0.02 -19.49 8.62
CA ASP A 157 -1.09 -20.24 7.97
C ASP A 157 -1.95 -19.36 7.01
N ILE A 158 -1.47 -18.19 6.59
CA ILE A 158 -2.19 -17.30 5.68
C ILE A 158 -1.64 -17.48 4.27
N GLU A 159 -2.49 -17.95 3.37
CA GLU A 159 -2.18 -17.96 1.94
C GLU A 159 -2.58 -16.63 1.30
N ARG A 160 -1.71 -16.13 0.42
CA ARG A 160 -1.99 -14.98 -0.45
C ARG A 160 -2.29 -15.48 -1.84
N LYS A 161 -3.39 -15.02 -2.43
CA LYS A 161 -3.61 -15.17 -3.87
C LYS A 161 -3.01 -13.94 -4.54
N PRO A 162 -1.98 -14.10 -5.39
CA PRO A 162 -1.47 -12.97 -6.16
C PRO A 162 -2.60 -12.47 -7.06
N ILE A 163 -2.56 -11.18 -7.35
CA ILE A 163 -3.38 -10.63 -8.42
C ILE A 163 -2.67 -10.96 -9.72
N GLU A 164 -3.39 -11.53 -10.68
CA GLU A 164 -2.82 -11.95 -11.96
C GLU A 164 -2.16 -10.76 -12.68
N GLY A 165 -0.88 -10.91 -13.03
CA GLY A 165 -0.09 -9.90 -13.73
C GLY A 165 0.44 -8.75 -12.87
N LYS A 166 0.41 -8.83 -11.54
CA LYS A 166 0.90 -7.76 -10.64
C LYS A 166 2.09 -8.21 -9.81
N TYR A 167 3.12 -7.36 -9.71
CA TYR A 167 4.36 -7.66 -8.97
C TYR A 167 4.19 -7.56 -7.45
N GLN A 168 3.34 -6.65 -6.96
CA GLN A 168 3.11 -6.47 -5.52
C GLN A 168 1.66 -6.08 -5.17
N GLU A 169 1.35 -6.40 -3.91
CA GLU A 169 0.21 -6.01 -3.05
C GLU A 169 -1.05 -6.88 -3.07
N ILE A 170 -1.55 -7.06 -1.84
CA ILE A 170 -2.27 -8.26 -1.39
C ILE A 170 -3.64 -8.33 -2.07
N GLY A 171 -3.82 -9.35 -2.92
CA GLY A 171 -5.13 -9.73 -3.46
C GLY A 171 -5.99 -10.40 -2.39
N TYR A 172 -6.26 -11.69 -2.56
CA TYR A 172 -7.09 -12.43 -1.63
C TYR A 172 -6.21 -13.02 -0.52
N LEU A 173 -6.77 -13.15 0.67
CA LEU A 173 -6.18 -13.82 1.81
C LEU A 173 -7.09 -14.95 2.26
N ARG A 174 -6.50 -16.09 2.64
CA ARG A 174 -7.24 -17.14 3.36
C ARG A 174 -6.41 -17.73 4.47
N TYR A 175 -7.08 -18.18 5.53
CA TYR A 175 -6.46 -19.03 6.53
C TYR A 175 -6.47 -20.48 6.03
N LYS A 176 -5.28 -21.02 5.79
CA LYS A 176 -5.04 -22.44 5.57
C LYS A 176 -5.05 -23.12 6.93
N GLY A 177 -6.23 -23.58 7.37
CA GLY A 177 -6.27 -24.50 8.51
C GLY A 177 -5.36 -25.68 8.25
N SER A 178 -4.86 -26.31 9.33
CA SER A 178 -4.16 -27.59 9.22
C SER A 178 -5.05 -28.52 8.39
N GLN A 179 -4.62 -28.84 7.17
CA GLN A 179 -5.28 -29.88 6.40
C GLN A 179 -5.19 -31.14 7.25
N ALA A 180 -6.35 -31.65 7.68
CA ALA A 180 -6.47 -32.97 8.28
C ALA A 180 -6.20 -34.04 7.21
#